data_AF-A0A942KGQ9-F1
#
_entry.id   AF-A0A942KGQ9-F1
#
_cell.length_a   1.000
_cell.length_b   1.000
_cell.length_c   1.000
_cell.angle_alpha   90.00
_cell.angle_beta   90.00
_cell.angle_gamma   90.00
#
_symmetry.space_group_name_H-M   'P 1'
#
loop_
_entity.id
_entity.type
_entity.pdbx_description
1 polymer ?
#
loop_
_entity_poly.entity_id
_entity_poly.type
_entity_poly.pdbx_seq_one_letter_code
_entity_poly.pdbx_strand_id
1 'polypeptide(L)'
;MSGIIEKSINLGLGVFSYSREKIEEAVNELVNKGEVSRKDAKDLVNDLVKKGEEQRDDFKKMIRDEILELLDYKDIARKEDLMKKDDVRKIIREELIDILKEKEIATKTDISELKK
;
A
#
# COMPACT_ATOMS: atom_id res chain seq x y z
N MET A 1 8.21 -38.06 -8.15
CA MET A 1 8.11 -37.43 -6.81
C MET A 1 8.46 -35.95 -6.93
N SER A 2 7.57 -35.13 -7.49
CA SER A 2 7.77 -33.68 -7.72
C SER A 2 7.42 -32.80 -6.50
N GLY A 3 6.81 -33.38 -5.46
CA GLY A 3 6.19 -32.61 -4.38
C GLY A 3 7.11 -32.14 -3.24
N ILE A 4 8.44 -32.25 -3.34
CA ILE A 4 9.37 -31.83 -2.27
C ILE A 4 10.01 -30.46 -2.60
N ILE A 5 10.34 -30.21 -3.87
CA ILE A 5 10.99 -28.96 -4.31
C ILE A 5 9.98 -27.81 -4.40
N GLU A 6 8.77 -28.10 -4.88
CA GLU A 6 7.63 -27.18 -4.81
C GLU A 6 7.27 -26.82 -3.36
N LYS A 7 7.62 -27.68 -2.39
CA LYS A 7 7.41 -27.44 -0.95
C LYS A 7 8.59 -26.77 -0.26
N SER A 8 9.83 -26.95 -0.72
CA SER A 8 11.01 -26.34 -0.08
C SER A 8 11.20 -24.88 -0.46
N ILE A 9 10.80 -24.46 -1.67
CA ILE A 9 10.69 -23.03 -2.04
C ILE A 9 9.66 -22.30 -1.14
N ASN A 10 8.74 -23.03 -0.51
CA ASN A 10 7.71 -22.49 0.37
C ASN A 10 8.11 -22.44 1.87
N LEU A 11 9.33 -22.84 2.26
CA LEU A 11 9.74 -22.84 3.67
C LEU A 11 10.41 -21.53 4.08
N GLY A 12 9.57 -20.57 4.50
CA GLY A 12 9.93 -19.48 5.40
C GLY A 12 10.01 -18.08 4.79
N LEU A 13 10.55 -17.96 3.57
CA LEU A 13 10.73 -16.66 2.88
C LEU A 13 10.35 -16.65 1.39
N GLY A 14 9.76 -17.74 0.89
CA GLY A 14 9.15 -17.83 -0.44
C GLY A 14 10.07 -17.52 -1.62
N VAL A 15 9.52 -17.64 -2.84
CA VAL A 15 10.16 -17.17 -4.07
C VAL A 15 10.37 -15.66 -4.07
N PHE A 16 9.55 -14.94 -3.31
CA PHE A 16 9.55 -13.48 -3.21
C PHE A 16 10.87 -12.90 -2.69
N SER A 17 11.71 -13.67 -1.98
CA SER A 17 13.00 -13.20 -1.47
C SER A 17 14.17 -13.41 -2.44
N TYR A 18 13.98 -14.16 -3.52
CA TYR A 18 15.06 -14.49 -4.45
C TYR A 18 15.14 -13.51 -5.63
N SER A 19 16.37 -13.30 -6.11
CA SER A 19 16.60 -12.62 -7.39
C SER A 19 16.36 -13.59 -8.54
N ARG A 20 16.13 -13.06 -9.75
CA ARG A 20 16.04 -13.88 -10.96
C ARG A 20 17.26 -14.78 -11.12
N GLU A 21 18.47 -14.25 -10.87
CA GLU A 21 19.72 -15.01 -10.96
C GLU A 21 19.73 -16.23 -10.02
N LYS A 22 19.22 -16.08 -8.80
CA LYS A 22 19.10 -17.18 -7.83
C LYS A 22 18.06 -18.21 -8.24
N ILE A 23 16.97 -17.77 -8.86
CA ILE A 23 15.95 -18.66 -9.43
C ILE A 23 16.53 -19.44 -10.63
N GLU A 24 17.27 -18.78 -11.51
CA GLU A 24 17.95 -19.41 -12.65
C GLU A 24 18.99 -20.44 -12.18
N GLU A 25 19.80 -20.11 -11.18
CA GLU A 25 20.76 -21.03 -10.56
C GLU A 25 20.06 -22.28 -10.01
N ALA A 26 18.99 -22.09 -9.22
CA ALA A 26 18.21 -23.18 -8.68
C ALA A 26 17.57 -24.05 -9.77
N VAL A 27 16.96 -23.47 -10.79
CA VAL A 27 16.36 -24.21 -11.89
C VAL A 27 17.41 -24.95 -12.72
N ASN A 28 18.59 -24.37 -12.93
CA ASN A 28 19.70 -25.04 -13.62
C ASN A 28 20.18 -26.27 -12.85
N GLU A 29 20.22 -26.23 -11.52
CA GLU A 29 20.50 -27.44 -10.74
C GLU A 29 19.45 -28.54 -10.95
N LEU A 30 18.17 -28.18 -11.06
CA LEU A 30 17.09 -29.13 -11.32
C LEU A 30 17.23 -29.77 -12.71
N VAL A 31 17.68 -29.00 -13.69
CA VAL A 31 18.00 -29.51 -15.03
C VAL A 31 19.17 -30.50 -14.97
N ASN A 32 20.23 -30.16 -14.21
CA ASN A 32 21.39 -31.04 -14.05
C ASN A 32 21.06 -32.35 -13.32
N LYS A 33 20.10 -32.31 -12.38
CA LYS A 33 19.58 -33.47 -11.68
C LYS A 33 18.59 -34.30 -12.53
N GLY A 34 18.22 -33.81 -13.72
CA GLY A 34 17.24 -34.45 -14.60
C GLY A 34 15.79 -34.32 -14.11
N GLU A 35 15.54 -33.44 -13.14
CA GLU A 35 14.21 -33.21 -12.56
C GLU A 35 13.38 -32.24 -13.41
N VAL A 36 14.04 -31.36 -14.15
CA VAL A 36 13.42 -30.42 -15.09
C VAL A 36 14.07 -30.59 -16.46
N SER A 37 13.27 -30.61 -17.52
CA SER A 37 13.82 -30.69 -18.87
C SER A 37 14.39 -29.34 -19.30
N ARG A 38 15.42 -29.35 -20.17
CA ARG A 38 16.01 -28.10 -20.70
C ARG A 38 14.99 -27.21 -21.42
N LYS A 39 13.95 -27.79 -22.03
CA LYS A 39 12.88 -27.03 -22.72
C LYS A 39 11.97 -26.32 -21.72
N ASP A 40 11.74 -26.90 -20.54
CA ASP A 40 10.77 -26.39 -19.55
C ASP A 40 11.44 -25.43 -18.53
N ALA A 41 12.77 -25.44 -18.45
CA ALA A 41 13.55 -24.63 -17.51
C ALA A 41 13.24 -23.13 -17.59
N LYS A 42 13.15 -22.58 -18.80
CA LYS A 42 12.89 -21.15 -19.01
C LYS A 42 11.51 -20.74 -18.50
N ASP A 43 10.51 -21.57 -18.73
CA ASP A 43 9.14 -21.30 -18.31
C ASP A 43 9.02 -21.39 -16.79
N LEU A 44 9.68 -22.38 -16.18
CA LEU A 44 9.73 -22.50 -14.72
C LEU A 44 10.39 -21.28 -14.06
N VAL A 45 11.48 -20.75 -14.62
CA VAL A 45 12.11 -19.51 -14.13
C VAL A 45 11.13 -18.35 -14.19
N ASN A 46 10.45 -18.17 -15.32
CA ASN A 46 9.49 -17.07 -15.48
C ASN A 46 8.32 -17.18 -14.50
N ASP A 47 7.77 -18.38 -14.31
CA ASP A 47 6.67 -18.62 -13.39
C ASP A 47 7.07 -18.34 -11.94
N LEU A 48 8.27 -18.76 -11.53
CA LEU A 48 8.80 -18.53 -10.19
C LEU A 48 9.07 -17.04 -9.93
N VAL A 49 9.64 -16.33 -10.92
CA VAL A 49 9.85 -14.88 -10.84
C VAL A 49 8.50 -14.16 -10.69
N LYS A 50 7.53 -14.48 -11.56
CA LYS A 50 6.20 -13.86 -11.56
C LYS A 50 5.47 -14.10 -10.24
N LYS A 51 5.44 -15.35 -9.75
CA LYS A 51 4.85 -15.67 -8.44
C LYS A 51 5.55 -14.93 -7.31
N GLY A 52 6.87 -14.78 -7.37
CA GLY A 52 7.62 -13.99 -6.39
C GLY A 52 7.22 -12.51 -6.39
N GLU A 53 7.00 -11.91 -7.56
CA GLU A 53 6.53 -10.53 -7.69
C GLU A 53 5.11 -10.35 -7.14
N GLU A 54 4.18 -11.25 -7.49
CA GLU A 54 2.80 -11.24 -6.98
C GLU A 54 2.77 -11.35 -5.45
N GLN A 55 3.54 -12.29 -4.88
CA GLN A 55 3.67 -12.46 -3.44
C GLN A 55 4.26 -11.24 -2.74
N ARG A 56 5.24 -10.55 -3.36
CA ARG A 56 5.79 -9.30 -2.82
C ARG A 56 4.73 -8.22 -2.69
N ASP A 57 3.88 -8.08 -3.69
CA ASP A 57 2.88 -7.02 -3.72
C ASP A 57 1.74 -7.29 -2.74
N ASP A 58 1.32 -8.54 -2.60
CA ASP A 58 0.33 -8.93 -1.58
C ASP A 58 0.87 -8.74 -0.16
N PHE A 59 2.15 -9.05 0.08
CA PHE A 59 2.79 -8.79 1.36
C PHE A 59 2.88 -7.28 1.69
N LYS A 60 3.21 -6.44 0.70
CA LYS A 60 3.20 -4.97 0.88
C LYS A 60 1.81 -4.45 1.25
N LYS A 61 0.75 -4.98 0.61
CA LYS A 61 -0.63 -4.62 0.94
C LYS A 61 -0.98 -5.02 2.37
N MET A 62 -0.69 -6.26 2.76
CA MET A 62 -0.91 -6.74 4.12
C MET A 62 -0.22 -5.85 5.16
N ILE A 63 1.05 -5.52 4.97
CA ILE A 63 1.77 -4.60 5.88
C ILE A 63 1.09 -3.23 5.92
N ARG A 64 0.70 -2.69 4.77
CA ARG A 64 0.05 -1.38 4.70
C ARG A 64 -1.26 -1.40 5.47
N ASP A 65 -2.08 -2.42 5.28
CA ASP A 65 -3.38 -2.55 5.92
C ASP A 65 -3.23 -2.69 7.44
N GLU A 66 -2.28 -3.51 7.91
CA GLU A 66 -1.94 -3.64 9.34
C GLU A 66 -1.50 -2.30 9.94
N ILE A 67 -0.65 -1.53 9.24
CA ILE A 67 -0.23 -0.21 9.71
C ILE A 67 -1.43 0.74 9.79
N LEU A 68 -2.32 0.73 8.79
CA LEU A 68 -3.51 1.58 8.80
C LEU A 68 -4.44 1.22 9.96
N GLU A 69 -4.65 -0.06 10.23
CA GLU A 69 -5.44 -0.53 11.37
C GLU A 69 -4.82 -0.12 12.71
N LEU A 70 -3.49 -0.20 12.84
CA LEU A 70 -2.78 0.27 14.04
C LEU A 70 -2.88 1.78 14.25
N LEU A 71 -2.85 2.57 13.18
CA LEU A 71 -3.03 4.02 13.25
C LEU A 71 -4.44 4.36 13.72
N ASP A 72 -5.45 3.68 13.18
CA ASP A 72 -6.85 3.87 13.56
C ASP A 72 -7.08 3.44 15.03
N TYR A 73 -6.53 2.30 15.45
CA TYR A 73 -6.62 1.82 16.84
C TYR A 73 -6.00 2.78 17.86
N LYS A 74 -4.98 3.55 17.44
CA LYS A 74 -4.28 4.52 18.29
C LYS A 74 -4.77 5.96 18.12
N ASP A 75 -5.88 6.18 17.42
CA ASP A 75 -6.42 7.52 17.09
C ASP A 75 -5.37 8.45 16.45
N ILE A 76 -4.46 7.90 15.66
CA ILE A 76 -3.42 8.69 14.96
C ILE A 76 -3.98 9.14 13.62
N ALA A 77 -4.23 10.45 13.50
CA ALA A 77 -4.73 11.06 12.27
C ALA A 77 -3.79 10.82 11.08
N ARG A 78 -4.36 10.40 9.95
CA ARG A 78 -3.66 10.33 8.67
C ARG A 78 -3.57 11.72 8.06
N LYS A 79 -2.70 11.87 7.05
CA LYS A 79 -2.58 13.14 6.32
C LYS A 79 -3.90 13.55 5.68
N GLU A 80 -4.70 12.59 5.24
CA GLU A 80 -6.04 12.83 4.66
C GLU A 80 -7.05 13.34 5.70
N ASP A 81 -6.90 12.93 6.96
CA ASP A 81 -7.80 13.32 8.06
C ASP A 81 -7.50 14.73 8.58
N LEU A 82 -6.32 15.27 8.27
CA LEU A 82 -5.95 16.63 8.63
C LEU A 82 -6.78 17.62 7.81
N MET A 83 -7.55 18.44 8.52
CA MET A 83 -8.29 19.55 7.92
C MET A 83 -7.36 20.43 7.08
N LYS A 84 -7.77 20.73 5.84
CA LYS A 84 -7.01 21.65 5.00
C LYS A 84 -7.16 23.07 5.55
N LYS A 85 -6.16 23.90 5.31
CA LYS A 85 -6.19 25.32 5.71
C LYS A 85 -7.44 26.05 5.20
N ASP A 86 -7.92 25.68 4.02
CA ASP A 86 -9.12 26.26 3.42
C ASP A 86 -10.40 25.82 4.14
N ASP A 87 -10.47 24.57 4.61
CA ASP A 87 -11.60 24.07 5.42
C ASP A 87 -11.65 24.80 6.76
N VAL A 88 -10.50 24.97 7.42
CA VAL A 88 -10.39 25.75 8.67
C VAL A 88 -10.79 27.21 8.42
N ARG A 89 -10.33 27.82 7.33
CA ARG A 89 -10.71 29.20 6.97
C ARG A 89 -12.21 29.34 6.74
N LYS A 90 -12.84 28.34 6.11
CA LYS A 90 -14.28 28.32 5.87
C LYS A 90 -15.05 28.26 7.19
N ILE A 91 -14.70 27.34 8.08
CA ILE A 91 -15.33 27.23 9.42
C ILE A 91 -15.18 28.55 10.18
N ILE A 92 -13.97 29.12 10.22
CA ILE A 92 -13.75 30.41 10.91
C ILE A 92 -14.62 31.51 10.32
N ARG A 93 -14.77 31.58 8.99
CA ARG A 93 -15.63 32.59 8.34
C ARG A 93 -17.10 32.39 8.68
N GLU A 94 -17.58 31.15 8.69
CA GLU A 94 -18.95 30.81 9.04
C GLU A 94 -19.25 31.22 10.49
N GLU A 95 -18.40 30.83 11.44
CA GLU A 95 -18.54 31.19 12.86
C GLU A 95 -18.47 32.70 13.09
N LEU A 96 -17.57 33.42 12.40
CA LEU A 96 -17.48 34.88 12.49
C LEU A 96 -18.75 35.55 11.99
N ILE A 97 -19.33 35.08 10.87
CA ILE A 97 -20.57 35.63 10.33
C ILE A 97 -21.72 35.45 11.32
N ASP A 98 -21.80 34.29 11.97
CA ASP A 98 -22.88 34.01 12.92
C ASP A 98 -22.75 34.82 14.21
N ILE A 99 -21.54 34.98 14.75
CA ILE A 99 -21.28 35.90 15.89
C ILE A 99 -21.61 37.35 15.52
N LEU A 100 -21.24 37.80 14.32
CA LEU A 100 -21.48 39.17 13.85
C LEU A 100 -22.99 39.46 13.65
N LYS A 101 -23.78 38.47 13.25
CA LYS A 101 -25.25 38.57 13.21
C LYS A 101 -25.86 38.56 14.60
N GLU A 102 -25.41 37.67 15.49
CA GLU A 102 -25.98 37.48 16.83
C GLU A 102 -25.76 38.72 17.71
N LYS A 103 -24.59 39.36 17.59
CA LYS A 103 -24.26 40.57 18.36
C LYS A 103 -24.67 41.88 17.68
N GLU A 104 -25.31 41.83 16.52
CA GLU A 104 -25.69 42.99 15.69
C GLU A 104 -24.51 43.94 15.36
N ILE A 105 -23.28 43.42 15.30
CA ILE A 105 -22.05 44.24 15.17
C ILE A 105 -21.72 44.55 13.69
N ALA A 106 -22.28 43.83 12.73
CA ALA A 106 -21.94 43.98 11.31
C ALA A 106 -23.13 44.33 10.42
N THR A 107 -22.87 45.15 9.40
CA THR A 107 -23.84 45.47 8.35
C THR A 107 -23.95 44.35 7.31
N LYS A 108 -25.05 44.33 6.54
CA LYS A 108 -25.24 43.35 5.44
C LYS A 108 -24.09 43.39 4.42
N THR A 109 -23.42 44.53 4.28
CA THR A 109 -22.28 44.74 3.38
C THR A 109 -21.04 43.99 3.89
N ASP A 110 -20.72 44.10 5.19
CA ASP A 110 -19.56 43.46 5.83
C ASP A 110 -19.66 41.92 5.75
N ILE A 111 -20.87 41.38 5.92
CA ILE A 111 -21.15 39.93 5.77
C ILE A 111 -20.98 39.46 4.32
N SER A 112 -21.23 40.33 3.33
CA SER A 112 -21.11 39.98 1.91
C SER A 112 -19.65 39.91 1.43
N GLU A 113 -18.77 40.73 2.00
CA GLU A 113 -17.34 40.72 1.67
C GLU A 113 -16.62 39.49 2.23
N LEU A 114 -17.03 39.00 3.41
CA LEU A 114 -16.49 37.78 4.00
C LEU A 114 -16.84 36.49 3.24
N LYS A 115 -17.90 36.52 2.41
CA LYS A 115 -18.34 35.39 1.58
C LYS A 115 -17.64 35.31 0.22
N LYS A 116 -16.87 36.33 -0.19
CA LYS A 116 -16.00 36.29 -1.37
C LYS A 116 -14.68 35.57 -1.07
#